data_AF-A0AAW6FRJ3-F1
#
_entry.id   AF-A0AAW6FRJ3-F1
#
_cell.length_a   1.000
_cell.length_b   1.000
_cell.length_c   1.000
_cell.angle_alpha   90.00
_cell.angle_beta   90.00
_cell.angle_gamma   90.00
#
_symmetry.space_group_name_H-M   'P 1'
#
loop_
_entity.id
_entity.type
_entity.pdbx_description
1 polymer ?
#
loop_
_entity_poly.entity_id
_entity_poly.type
_entity_poly.pdbx_seq_one_letter_code
_entity_poly.pdbx_strand_id
1 'polypeptide(L)'
;MSNDNILKRIWYVFNGIYVVTLFYSVFVNYTQGDMNGVFMCAVAVLTLVMVPLIFKIFHFKPIYEIYLIATTFAYIASVWGSTLGGYGLKGFDKFLHFSSGFLMLTVAIMLYYLLSSHNEIKTKQEKRVFYVFINAVNMAIALCWEFFEYAMLIFFNNDAINHYTQGVHDSMTDMLCATIAGLLLTIWIMKSRSNFFMNTAQKFYELNVKKKP
;
A
#
# COMPACT_ATOMS: atom_id res chain seq x y z
N MET A 1 5.39 17.47 -16.12
CA MET A 1 5.49 18.79 -15.45
C MET A 1 4.14 19.49 -15.27
N SER A 2 3.29 19.69 -16.31
CA SER A 2 1.95 20.30 -16.13
C SER A 2 1.02 19.47 -15.21
N ASN A 3 0.94 18.16 -15.42
CA ASN A 3 0.10 17.27 -14.60
C ASN A 3 0.59 17.12 -13.15
N ASP A 4 1.89 17.26 -12.88
CA ASP A 4 2.45 17.07 -11.53
C ASP A 4 1.96 18.14 -10.55
N ASN A 5 1.83 19.38 -11.02
CA ASN A 5 1.30 20.47 -10.21
C ASN A 5 -0.18 20.26 -9.87
N ILE A 6 -0.95 19.69 -10.80
CA ILE A 6 -2.35 19.35 -10.58
C ILE A 6 -2.45 18.21 -9.57
N LEU A 7 -1.74 17.10 -9.79
CA LEU A 7 -1.73 15.96 -8.88
C LEU A 7 -1.25 16.35 -7.47
N LYS A 8 -0.24 17.22 -7.38
CA LYS A 8 0.21 17.80 -6.11
C LYS A 8 -0.90 18.54 -5.37
N ARG A 9 -1.64 19.41 -6.07
CA ARG A 9 -2.78 20.14 -5.48
C ARG A 9 -3.88 19.18 -5.03
N ILE A 10 -4.24 18.20 -5.86
CA ILE A 10 -5.22 17.17 -5.52
C ILE A 10 -4.77 16.41 -4.27
N TRP A 11 -3.49 16.03 -4.19
CA TRP A 11 -2.94 15.33 -3.04
C TRP A 11 -3.03 16.15 -1.75
N TYR A 12 -2.72 17.45 -1.78
CA TYR A 12 -2.89 18.31 -0.60
C TYR A 12 -4.36 18.46 -0.19
N VAL A 13 -5.27 18.65 -1.14
CA VAL A 13 -6.71 18.71 -0.84
C VAL A 13 -7.17 17.41 -0.21
N PHE A 14 -6.73 16.27 -0.75
CA PHE A 14 -7.10 14.96 -0.24
C PHE A 14 -6.51 14.68 1.16
N ASN A 15 -5.28 15.12 1.44
CA ASN A 15 -4.74 15.10 2.80
C ASN A 15 -5.55 15.99 3.75
N GLY A 16 -6.04 17.13 3.28
CA GLY A 16 -6.94 17.99 4.07
C GLY A 16 -8.21 17.25 4.47
N ILE A 17 -8.84 16.55 3.51
CA ILE A 17 -10.01 15.69 3.76
C ILE A 17 -9.66 14.59 4.76
N TYR A 18 -8.54 13.89 4.54
CA TYR A 18 -8.06 12.84 5.45
C TYR A 18 -7.98 13.35 6.88
N VAL A 19 -7.29 14.48 7.09
CA VAL A 19 -7.07 15.08 8.41
C VAL A 19 -8.38 15.51 9.06
N VAL A 20 -9.30 16.13 8.31
CA VAL A 20 -10.61 16.53 8.83
C VAL A 20 -11.41 15.30 9.28
N THR A 21 -11.48 14.25 8.45
CA THR A 21 -12.16 13.00 8.83
C THR A 21 -11.47 12.34 10.02
N LEU A 22 -10.15 12.42 10.13
CA LEU A 22 -9.42 11.89 11.27
C LEU A 22 -9.76 12.63 12.56
N PHE A 23 -9.86 13.97 12.54
CA PHE A 23 -10.33 14.74 13.69
C PHE A 23 -11.76 14.37 14.10
N TYR A 24 -12.65 14.20 13.11
CA TYR A 24 -13.99 13.69 13.35
C TYR A 24 -13.96 12.30 14.00
N SER A 25 -13.12 11.39 13.51
CA SER A 25 -12.98 10.05 14.06
C SER A 25 -12.49 10.05 15.51
N VAL A 26 -11.50 10.89 15.84
CA VAL A 26 -11.04 11.08 17.23
C VAL A 26 -12.20 11.53 18.13
N PHE A 27 -13.00 12.51 17.68
CA PHE A 27 -14.16 12.98 18.44
C PHE A 27 -15.18 11.84 18.67
N VAL A 28 -15.52 11.07 17.63
CA VAL A 28 -16.46 9.95 17.73
C VAL A 28 -15.97 8.89 18.72
N ASN A 29 -14.74 8.41 18.55
CA ASN A 29 -14.21 7.36 19.43
C ASN A 29 -14.06 7.84 20.88
N TYR A 30 -13.61 9.09 21.09
CA TYR A 30 -13.50 9.66 22.43
C TYR A 30 -14.86 9.79 23.13
N THR A 31 -15.88 10.27 22.42
CA THR A 31 -17.24 10.41 22.96
C THR A 31 -17.93 9.08 23.23
N GLN A 32 -17.57 8.02 22.49
CA GLN A 32 -18.03 6.66 22.72
C GLN A 32 -17.23 5.91 23.80
N GLY A 33 -16.13 6.51 24.29
CA GLY A 33 -15.23 5.87 25.26
C GLY A 33 -14.36 4.76 24.67
N ASP A 34 -14.26 4.65 23.34
CA ASP A 34 -13.42 3.67 22.66
C ASP A 34 -11.96 4.16 22.58
N MET A 35 -11.19 3.82 23.61
CA MET A 35 -9.77 4.17 23.68
C MET A 35 -8.92 3.43 22.64
N ASN A 36 -9.35 2.25 22.16
CA ASN A 36 -8.66 1.54 21.09
C ASN A 36 -8.82 2.29 19.77
N GLY A 37 -10.04 2.75 19.46
CA GLY A 37 -10.29 3.61 18.30
C GLY A 37 -9.48 4.91 18.32
N VAL A 38 -9.35 5.54 19.50
CA VAL A 38 -8.46 6.72 19.67
C VAL A 38 -6.99 6.37 19.42
N PHE A 39 -6.50 5.22 19.92
CA PHE A 39 -5.14 4.75 19.62
C PHE A 39 -4.94 4.50 18.12
N MET A 40 -5.92 3.88 17.45
CA MET A 40 -5.88 3.66 16.00
C MET A 40 -5.87 4.96 15.19
N CYS A 41 -6.41 6.07 15.73
CA CYS A 41 -6.26 7.38 15.11
C CYS A 41 -4.80 7.84 15.07
N ALA A 42 -4.00 7.53 16.10
CA ALA A 42 -2.56 7.81 16.07
C ALA A 42 -1.84 6.96 15.02
N VAL A 43 -2.24 5.69 14.88
CA VAL A 43 -1.73 4.81 13.81
C VAL A 43 -2.11 5.36 12.41
N ALA A 44 -3.32 5.90 12.24
CA ALA A 44 -3.74 6.53 10.99
C ALA A 44 -2.90 7.77 10.62
N VAL A 45 -2.44 8.56 11.62
CA VAL A 45 -1.46 9.63 11.36
C VAL A 45 -0.16 9.05 10.77
N LEU A 46 0.32 7.94 11.33
CA LEU A 46 1.54 7.29 10.83
C LEU A 46 1.36 6.81 9.39
N THR A 47 0.23 6.17 9.05
CA THR A 47 -0.01 5.67 7.69
C THR A 47 -0.14 6.79 6.66
N LEU A 48 -0.69 7.95 7.04
CA LEU A 48 -0.74 9.15 6.19
C LEU A 48 0.65 9.64 5.78
N VAL A 49 1.60 9.65 6.73
CA VAL A 49 2.94 10.22 6.51
C VAL A 49 3.98 9.20 6.06
N MET A 50 3.68 7.90 6.17
CA MET A 50 4.62 6.80 5.94
C MET A 50 5.31 6.88 4.58
N VAL A 51 4.56 6.98 3.48
CA VAL A 51 5.13 7.00 2.12
C VAL A 51 5.96 8.27 1.86
N PRO A 52 5.46 9.49 2.16
CA PRO A 52 6.29 10.69 2.08
C PRO A 52 7.56 10.62 2.93
N LEU A 53 7.49 10.02 4.11
CA LEU A 53 8.63 9.85 5.01
C LEU A 53 9.67 8.88 4.43
N ILE A 54 9.24 7.74 3.88
CA ILE A 54 10.13 6.80 3.18
C ILE A 54 10.85 7.52 2.03
N PHE A 55 10.11 8.27 1.20
CA PHE A 55 10.71 9.03 0.10
C PHE A 55 11.74 10.06 0.61
N LYS A 56 11.45 10.73 1.73
CA LYS A 56 12.38 11.67 2.36
C LYS A 56 13.64 10.98 2.91
N ILE A 57 13.50 9.85 3.60
CA ILE A 57 14.60 9.08 4.20
C ILE A 57 15.55 8.56 3.13
N PHE A 58 15.02 8.04 2.02
CA PHE A 58 15.81 7.53 0.90
C PHE A 58 16.17 8.61 -0.14
N HIS A 59 15.89 9.88 0.15
CA HIS A 59 16.15 11.02 -0.74
C HIS A 59 15.54 10.90 -2.16
N PHE A 60 14.40 10.20 -2.27
CA PHE A 60 13.65 10.09 -3.52
C PHE A 60 12.82 11.36 -3.79
N LYS A 61 12.76 11.75 -5.05
CA LYS A 61 11.84 12.76 -5.56
C LYS A 61 10.40 12.27 -5.46
N PRO A 62 9.47 13.13 -5.02
CA PRO A 62 8.06 12.79 -4.90
C PRO A 62 7.43 12.34 -6.21
N ILE A 63 6.52 11.38 -6.11
CA ILE A 63 5.68 10.92 -7.21
C ILE A 63 4.24 10.95 -6.73
N TYR A 64 3.51 11.97 -7.16
CA TYR A 64 2.18 12.26 -6.62
C TYR A 64 1.15 11.18 -6.94
N GLU A 65 1.33 10.40 -8.00
CA GLU A 65 0.53 9.21 -8.29
C GLU A 65 0.65 8.15 -7.17
N ILE A 66 1.88 7.88 -6.70
CA ILE A 66 2.14 6.96 -5.59
C ILE A 66 1.57 7.52 -4.30
N TYR A 67 1.80 8.81 -4.04
CA TYR A 67 1.31 9.46 -2.83
C TYR A 67 -0.22 9.44 -2.78
N LEU A 68 -0.91 9.75 -3.87
CA LEU A 68 -2.37 9.72 -3.94
C LEU A 68 -2.91 8.32 -3.67
N ILE A 69 -2.38 7.30 -4.33
CA ILE A 69 -2.90 5.95 -4.16
C ILE A 69 -2.58 5.39 -2.77
N ALA A 70 -1.39 5.64 -2.24
CA ALA A 70 -1.04 5.26 -0.89
C ALA A 70 -1.92 5.97 0.14
N THR A 71 -2.13 7.28 0.00
CA THR A 71 -3.04 8.04 0.87
C THR A 71 -4.48 7.53 0.74
N THR A 72 -4.95 7.17 -0.45
CA THR A 72 -6.31 6.62 -0.64
C THR A 72 -6.46 5.28 0.04
N PHE A 73 -5.48 4.40 -0.13
CA PHE A 73 -5.47 3.10 0.55
C PHE A 73 -5.45 3.28 2.07
N ALA A 74 -4.55 4.12 2.59
CA ALA A 74 -4.48 4.42 4.02
C ALA A 74 -5.74 5.11 4.56
N TYR A 75 -6.42 5.91 3.75
CA TYR A 75 -7.67 6.56 4.14
C TYR A 75 -8.78 5.53 4.35
N ILE A 76 -8.91 4.58 3.41
CA ILE A 76 -9.90 3.50 3.52
C ILE A 76 -9.50 2.55 4.65
N ALA A 77 -8.27 2.08 4.69
CA ALA A 77 -7.82 1.09 5.67
C ALA A 77 -7.75 1.65 7.10
N SER A 78 -7.02 2.75 7.31
CA SER A 78 -6.76 3.25 8.66
C SER A 78 -7.90 4.12 9.19
N VAL A 79 -8.40 5.09 8.41
CA VAL A 79 -9.46 5.98 8.92
C VAL A 79 -10.79 5.25 8.91
N TRP A 80 -11.28 4.85 7.74
CA TRP A 80 -12.59 4.19 7.65
C TRP A 80 -12.59 2.80 8.27
N GLY A 81 -11.56 1.99 8.02
CA GLY A 81 -11.43 0.65 8.57
C GLY A 81 -11.19 0.68 10.08
N SER A 82 -10.00 1.10 10.50
CA SER A 82 -9.57 0.92 11.89
C SER A 82 -10.22 1.87 12.89
N THR A 83 -10.60 3.10 12.48
CA THR A 83 -11.12 4.10 13.44
C THR A 83 -12.62 4.31 13.35
N LEU A 84 -13.27 3.96 12.23
CA LEU A 84 -14.71 4.14 12.03
C LEU A 84 -15.44 2.79 11.85
N GLY A 85 -14.81 1.68 12.19
CA GLY A 85 -15.44 0.36 12.24
C GLY A 85 -15.62 -0.34 10.89
N GLY A 86 -14.95 0.12 9.82
CA GLY A 86 -15.09 -0.45 8.48
C GLY A 86 -14.71 -1.94 8.40
N TYR A 87 -13.78 -2.41 9.24
CA TYR A 87 -13.43 -3.85 9.32
C TYR A 87 -14.58 -4.75 9.81
N GLY A 88 -15.63 -4.18 10.42
CA GLY A 88 -16.86 -4.92 10.73
C GLY A 88 -17.74 -5.21 9.51
N LEU A 89 -17.47 -4.60 8.35
CA LEU A 89 -18.22 -4.84 7.12
C LEU A 89 -17.75 -6.13 6.43
N LYS A 90 -18.69 -6.98 6.04
CA LYS A 90 -18.40 -8.27 5.39
C LYS A 90 -17.54 -8.08 4.14
N GLY A 91 -16.36 -8.69 4.14
CA GLY A 91 -15.43 -8.69 3.00
C GLY A 91 -14.62 -7.41 2.83
N PHE A 92 -14.75 -6.43 3.72
CA PHE A 92 -13.97 -5.18 3.67
C PHE A 92 -12.48 -5.44 3.76
N ASP A 93 -12.11 -6.29 4.71
CA ASP A 93 -10.73 -6.72 4.94
C ASP A 93 -10.13 -7.38 3.69
N LYS A 94 -10.82 -8.40 3.14
CA LYS A 94 -10.38 -9.11 1.92
C LYS A 94 -10.29 -8.19 0.71
N PHE A 95 -11.16 -7.18 0.62
CA PHE A 95 -11.08 -6.15 -0.42
C PHE A 95 -9.81 -5.29 -0.28
N LEU A 96 -9.42 -4.93 0.94
CA LEU A 96 -8.17 -4.20 1.20
C LEU A 96 -6.95 -5.05 0.88
N HIS A 97 -6.91 -6.31 1.30
CA HIS A 97 -5.81 -7.21 0.95
C HIS A 97 -5.71 -7.47 -0.55
N PHE A 98 -6.84 -7.60 -1.25
CA PHE A 98 -6.84 -7.66 -2.71
C PHE A 98 -6.32 -6.36 -3.34
N SER A 99 -6.78 -5.21 -2.86
CA SER A 99 -6.33 -3.90 -3.35
C SER A 99 -4.83 -3.67 -3.10
N SER A 100 -4.32 -4.12 -1.94
CA SER A 100 -2.91 -3.99 -1.58
C SER A 100 -2.00 -4.76 -2.53
N GLY A 101 -2.44 -5.90 -3.07
CA GLY A 101 -1.68 -6.66 -4.07
C GLY A 101 -1.36 -5.87 -5.35
N PHE A 102 -2.24 -4.98 -5.81
CA PHE A 102 -1.91 -4.08 -6.93
C PHE A 102 -0.83 -3.06 -6.55
N LEU A 103 -0.90 -2.55 -5.32
CA LEU A 103 0.02 -1.54 -4.80
C LEU A 103 1.40 -2.14 -4.58
N MET A 104 1.45 -3.29 -3.91
CA MET A 104 2.69 -3.96 -3.53
C MET A 104 3.41 -4.56 -4.73
N LEU A 105 2.68 -5.02 -5.76
CA LEU A 105 3.32 -5.36 -7.04
C LEU A 105 3.95 -4.13 -7.71
N THR A 106 3.33 -2.95 -7.61
CA THR A 106 3.91 -1.70 -8.13
C THR A 106 5.18 -1.32 -7.38
N VAL A 107 5.18 -1.45 -6.05
CA VAL A 107 6.38 -1.30 -5.21
C VAL A 107 7.45 -2.32 -5.60
N ALA A 108 7.07 -3.57 -5.89
CA ALA A 108 8.00 -4.59 -6.33
C ALA A 108 8.67 -4.27 -7.67
N ILE A 109 7.93 -3.66 -8.62
CA ILE A 109 8.50 -3.18 -9.88
C ILE A 109 9.50 -2.04 -9.64
N MET A 110 9.17 -1.10 -8.75
CA MET A 110 10.09 -0.01 -8.36
C MET A 110 11.35 -0.56 -7.70
N LEU A 111 11.22 -1.55 -6.81
CA LEU A 111 12.34 -2.23 -6.18
C LEU A 111 13.20 -2.95 -7.21
N TYR A 112 12.60 -3.63 -8.19
CA TYR A 112 13.35 -4.24 -9.28
C TYR A 112 14.19 -3.19 -10.02
N TYR A 113 13.60 -2.04 -10.37
CA TYR A 113 14.31 -0.95 -11.04
C TYR A 113 15.44 -0.34 -10.19
N LEU A 114 15.27 -0.24 -8.88
CA LEU A 114 16.34 0.18 -7.97
C LEU A 114 17.52 -0.79 -8.01
N LEU A 115 17.24 -2.09 -7.95
CA LEU A 115 18.26 -3.13 -7.88
C LEU A 115 18.95 -3.37 -9.24
N SER A 116 18.20 -3.34 -10.33
CA SER A 116 18.72 -3.56 -11.69
C SER A 116 19.43 -2.34 -12.25
N SER A 117 19.14 -1.13 -11.74
CA SER A 117 19.60 0.16 -12.29
C SER A 117 19.18 0.41 -13.75
N HIS A 118 18.25 -0.36 -14.30
CA HIS A 118 17.63 -0.13 -15.61
C HIS A 118 16.13 -0.48 -15.59
N ASN A 119 15.34 0.22 -16.39
CA ASN A 119 13.90 -0.04 -16.54
C ASN A 119 13.53 -0.82 -17.81
N GLU A 120 14.48 -0.98 -18.73
CA GLU A 120 14.32 -1.75 -19.97
C GLU A 120 14.52 -3.23 -19.70
N ILE A 121 13.59 -4.07 -20.17
CA ILE A 121 13.70 -5.54 -20.11
C ILE A 121 14.00 -6.03 -21.52
N LYS A 122 15.25 -6.44 -21.78
CA LYS A 122 15.80 -6.67 -23.12
C LYS A 122 15.72 -8.13 -23.54
N THR A 123 15.95 -9.06 -22.61
CA THR A 123 16.04 -10.49 -22.93
C THR A 123 14.82 -11.29 -22.45
N LYS A 124 14.58 -12.45 -23.08
CA LYS A 124 13.54 -13.40 -22.63
C LYS A 124 13.82 -13.90 -21.21
N GLN A 125 15.09 -14.13 -20.86
CA GLN A 125 15.50 -14.60 -19.54
C GLN A 125 15.23 -13.53 -18.48
N GLU A 126 15.63 -12.30 -18.73
CA GLU A 126 15.38 -11.15 -17.87
C GLU A 126 13.88 -10.91 -17.66
N LYS A 127 13.07 -11.07 -18.71
CA LYS A 127 11.60 -11.00 -18.60
C LYS A 127 11.03 -12.06 -17.64
N ARG A 128 11.58 -13.29 -17.65
CA ARG A 128 11.17 -14.35 -16.70
C ARG A 128 11.57 -13.98 -15.28
N VAL A 129 12.82 -13.54 -15.08
CA VAL A 129 13.32 -13.11 -13.77
C VAL A 129 12.48 -11.96 -13.22
N PHE A 130 12.17 -10.96 -14.04
CA PHE A 130 11.33 -9.83 -13.67
C PHE A 130 9.96 -10.29 -13.13
N TYR A 131 9.25 -11.16 -13.84
CA TYR A 131 7.92 -11.60 -13.39
C TYR A 131 7.96 -12.46 -12.13
N VAL A 132 8.96 -13.35 -12.00
CA VAL A 132 9.15 -14.13 -10.77
C VAL A 132 9.46 -13.20 -9.60
N PHE A 133 10.37 -12.25 -9.81
CA PHE A 133 10.80 -11.30 -8.80
C PHE A 133 9.63 -10.47 -8.26
N ILE A 134 8.87 -9.81 -9.14
CA ILE A 134 7.81 -8.90 -8.68
C ILE A 134 6.72 -9.64 -7.91
N ASN A 135 6.36 -10.87 -8.33
CA ASN A 135 5.36 -11.66 -7.63
C ASN A 135 5.90 -12.22 -6.31
N ALA A 136 7.17 -12.66 -6.26
CA ALA A 136 7.80 -13.10 -5.03
C ALA A 136 7.85 -11.98 -3.97
N VAL A 137 8.23 -10.77 -4.38
CA VAL A 137 8.24 -9.59 -3.49
C VAL A 137 6.82 -9.22 -3.05
N ASN A 138 5.83 -9.23 -3.95
CA ASN A 138 4.44 -8.97 -3.58
C ASN A 138 3.92 -9.95 -2.52
N MET A 139 4.17 -11.25 -2.70
CA MET A 139 3.80 -12.28 -1.72
C MET A 139 4.57 -12.13 -0.41
N ALA A 140 5.86 -11.77 -0.46
CA ALA A 140 6.66 -11.54 0.74
C ALA A 140 6.14 -10.34 1.55
N ILE A 141 5.71 -9.26 0.89
CA ILE A 141 5.12 -8.11 1.60
C ILE A 141 3.80 -8.51 2.28
N ALA A 142 2.94 -9.27 1.60
CA ALA A 142 1.72 -9.80 2.21
C ALA A 142 2.01 -10.67 3.44
N LEU A 143 3.00 -11.57 3.34
CA LEU A 143 3.46 -12.37 4.47
C LEU A 143 3.97 -11.50 5.64
N CYS A 144 4.78 -10.48 5.35
CA CYS A 144 5.28 -9.57 6.38
C CYS A 144 4.16 -8.80 7.08
N TRP A 145 3.07 -8.49 6.37
CA TRP A 145 1.89 -7.87 6.97
C TRP A 145 1.20 -8.82 7.94
N GLU A 146 0.95 -10.07 7.56
CA GLU A 146 0.38 -11.08 8.47
C GLU A 146 1.26 -11.34 9.69
N PHE A 147 2.59 -11.32 9.51
CA PHE A 147 3.51 -11.41 10.64
C PHE A 147 3.40 -10.21 11.58
N PHE A 148 3.20 -9.01 11.04
CA PHE A 148 2.96 -7.82 11.85
C PHE A 148 1.65 -7.97 12.64
N GLU A 149 0.56 -8.40 12.03
CA GLU A 149 -0.73 -8.57 12.72
C GLU A 149 -0.66 -9.67 13.78
N TYR A 150 0.00 -10.79 13.50
CA TYR A 150 0.27 -11.81 14.50
C TYR A 150 1.11 -11.27 15.66
N ALA A 151 2.14 -10.46 15.39
CA ALA A 151 2.91 -9.81 16.44
C ALA A 151 2.06 -8.84 17.28
N MET A 152 1.10 -8.14 16.66
CA MET A 152 0.15 -7.28 17.37
C MET A 152 -0.74 -8.06 18.35
N LEU A 153 -1.17 -9.27 17.97
CA LEU A 153 -1.88 -10.16 18.87
C LEU A 153 -1.01 -10.56 20.07
N ILE A 154 0.21 -11.04 19.81
CA ILE A 154 1.09 -11.61 20.86
C ILE A 154 1.60 -10.55 21.83
N PHE A 155 2.04 -9.38 21.33
CA PHE A 155 2.71 -8.38 22.16
C PHE A 155 1.79 -7.27 22.68
N PHE A 156 0.66 -7.04 22.00
CA PHE A 156 -0.24 -5.91 22.30
C PHE A 156 -1.69 -6.33 22.54
N ASN A 157 -1.98 -7.64 22.51
CA ASN A 157 -3.33 -8.20 22.68
C ASN A 157 -4.36 -7.58 21.70
N ASN A 158 -3.90 -7.26 20.49
CA ASN A 158 -4.73 -6.71 19.42
C ASN A 158 -4.96 -7.78 18.34
N ASP A 159 -6.16 -8.35 18.32
CA ASP A 159 -6.52 -9.48 17.45
C ASP A 159 -6.95 -9.04 16.04
N ALA A 160 -5.99 -8.54 15.24
CA ALA A 160 -6.24 -8.14 13.85
C ALA A 160 -6.49 -9.35 12.92
N ILE A 161 -5.83 -10.49 13.18
CA ILE A 161 -5.95 -11.74 12.41
C ILE A 161 -7.18 -12.59 12.77
N ASN A 162 -8.09 -12.04 13.58
CA ASN A 162 -9.29 -12.73 14.05
C ASN A 162 -9.00 -14.14 14.61
N HIS A 163 -7.93 -14.29 15.38
CA HIS A 163 -7.39 -15.56 15.85
C HIS A 163 -8.44 -16.44 16.53
N TYR A 164 -9.28 -15.83 17.37
CA TYR A 164 -10.28 -16.55 18.16
C TYR A 164 -11.53 -16.95 17.38
N THR A 165 -11.72 -16.45 16.15
CA THR A 165 -12.91 -16.73 15.33
C THR A 165 -12.57 -17.43 14.01
N GLN A 166 -11.56 -16.94 13.30
CA GLN A 166 -11.13 -17.46 12.00
C GLN A 166 -9.75 -18.14 12.05
N GLY A 167 -8.87 -17.69 12.96
CA GLY A 167 -7.53 -18.26 13.10
C GLY A 167 -6.71 -18.14 11.83
N VAL A 168 -5.94 -19.20 11.51
CA VAL A 168 -5.07 -19.26 10.32
C VAL A 168 -5.82 -19.01 9.01
N HIS A 169 -7.13 -19.30 8.96
CA HIS A 169 -7.90 -19.10 7.73
C HIS A 169 -7.89 -17.64 7.30
N ASP A 170 -7.96 -16.69 8.23
CA ASP A 170 -8.00 -15.25 7.94
C ASP A 170 -6.74 -14.85 7.17
N SER A 171 -5.58 -14.99 7.82
CA SER A 171 -4.27 -14.68 7.24
C SER A 171 -3.97 -15.39 5.93
N MET A 172 -4.36 -16.66 5.82
CA MET A 172 -4.18 -17.40 4.56
C MET A 172 -5.02 -16.79 3.43
N THR A 173 -6.27 -16.41 3.71
CA THR A 173 -7.11 -15.75 2.71
C THR A 173 -6.63 -14.35 2.35
N ASP A 174 -6.06 -13.61 3.30
CA ASP A 174 -5.50 -12.28 3.06
C ASP A 174 -4.29 -12.33 2.14
N MET A 175 -3.36 -13.22 2.43
CA MET A 175 -2.22 -13.47 1.54
C MET A 175 -2.67 -13.97 0.16
N LEU A 176 -3.70 -14.82 0.09
CA LEU A 176 -4.25 -15.27 -1.20
C LEU A 176 -4.88 -14.11 -1.98
N CYS A 177 -5.65 -13.24 -1.34
CA CYS A 177 -6.23 -12.05 -1.96
C CYS A 177 -5.15 -11.15 -2.56
N ALA A 178 -4.10 -10.82 -1.79
CA ALA A 178 -2.97 -10.01 -2.26
C ALA A 178 -2.20 -10.70 -3.40
N THR A 179 -2.03 -12.02 -3.32
CA THR A 179 -1.34 -12.82 -4.35
C THR A 179 -2.12 -12.83 -5.66
N ILE A 180 -3.43 -13.08 -5.61
CA ILE A 180 -4.28 -13.13 -6.81
C ILE A 180 -4.29 -11.76 -7.49
N ALA A 181 -4.41 -10.66 -6.75
CA ALA A 181 -4.33 -9.31 -7.32
C ALA A 181 -2.98 -9.04 -8.02
N GLY A 182 -1.86 -9.42 -7.39
CA GLY A 182 -0.53 -9.30 -7.98
C GLY A 182 -0.37 -10.11 -9.27
N LEU A 183 -0.91 -11.35 -9.30
CA LEU A 183 -0.91 -12.18 -10.50
C LEU A 183 -1.77 -11.58 -11.62
N LEU A 184 -2.95 -11.06 -11.30
CA LEU A 184 -3.82 -10.39 -12.28
C LEU A 184 -3.15 -9.17 -12.90
N LEU A 185 -2.51 -8.33 -12.08
CA LEU A 185 -1.74 -7.19 -12.58
C LEU A 185 -0.53 -7.64 -13.40
N THR A 186 0.16 -8.72 -13.01
CA THR A 186 1.25 -9.30 -13.81
C THR A 186 0.75 -9.73 -15.18
N ILE A 187 -0.38 -10.46 -15.25
CA ILE A 187 -1.00 -10.89 -16.51
C ILE A 187 -1.38 -9.67 -17.36
N TRP A 188 -1.89 -8.61 -16.74
CA TRP A 188 -2.19 -7.38 -17.45
C TRP A 188 -0.93 -6.72 -18.02
N ILE A 189 0.15 -6.61 -17.24
CA ILE A 189 1.45 -6.09 -17.68
C ILE A 189 2.04 -6.93 -18.84
N MET A 190 1.83 -8.25 -18.81
CA MET A 190 2.25 -9.14 -19.90
C MET A 190 1.55 -8.82 -21.22
N LYS A 191 0.27 -8.39 -21.17
CA LYS A 191 -0.54 -8.03 -22.34
C LYS A 191 -0.32 -6.59 -22.78
N SER A 192 -0.25 -5.65 -21.84
CA SER A 192 -0.03 -4.23 -22.08
C SER A 192 0.88 -3.63 -21.02
N ARG A 193 2.05 -3.16 -21.46
CA ARG A 193 2.98 -2.41 -20.62
C ARG A 193 2.57 -0.96 -20.42
N SER A 194 1.66 -0.43 -21.24
CA SER A 194 1.13 0.91 -21.11
C SER A 194 -0.10 0.89 -20.19
N ASN A 195 0.16 0.84 -18.89
CA ASN A 195 -0.87 0.95 -17.86
C ASN A 195 -0.39 1.87 -16.74
N PHE A 196 -1.33 2.32 -15.92
CA PHE A 196 -1.08 3.28 -14.85
C PHE A 196 0.06 2.83 -13.90
N PHE A 197 0.09 1.56 -13.50
CA PHE A 197 1.07 1.02 -12.55
C PHE A 197 2.49 1.00 -13.12
N MET A 198 2.63 0.53 -14.37
CA MET A 198 3.92 0.56 -15.09
C MET A 198 4.40 1.98 -15.33
N ASN A 199 3.53 2.88 -15.77
CA ASN A 199 3.88 4.28 -16.02
C ASN A 199 4.36 4.97 -14.74
N THR A 200 3.72 4.66 -13.60
CA THR A 200 4.11 5.17 -12.28
C THR A 200 5.50 4.65 -11.86
N ALA A 201 5.75 3.35 -12.02
CA ALA A 201 7.06 2.78 -11.71
C ALA A 201 8.17 3.27 -12.65
N GLN A 202 7.87 3.49 -13.94
CA GLN A 202 8.80 4.08 -14.90
C GLN A 202 9.14 5.53 -14.53
N LYS A 203 8.13 6.33 -14.17
CA LYS A 203 8.35 7.69 -13.67
C LYS A 203 9.24 7.69 -12.43
N PHE A 204 9.11 6.70 -11.55
CA PHE A 204 10.01 6.52 -10.43
C PHE A 204 11.45 6.30 -10.86
N TYR A 205 11.68 5.38 -11.80
CA TYR A 205 13.02 5.14 -12.35
C TYR A 205 13.64 6.41 -12.93
N GLU A 206 12.90 7.14 -13.78
CA GLU A 206 13.41 8.33 -14.47
C GLU A 206 13.79 9.46 -13.50
N LEU A 207 13.04 9.63 -12.41
CA LEU A 207 13.27 10.70 -11.45
C LEU A 207 14.35 10.36 -10.41
N ASN A 208 14.47 9.09 -10.03
CA ASN A 208 15.18 8.65 -8.82
C ASN A 208 16.32 7.67 -9.05
N VAL A 209 16.34 6.93 -10.16
CA VAL A 209 17.32 5.85 -10.40
C VAL A 209 18.22 6.16 -11.58
N LYS A 210 17.65 6.70 -12.67
CA LYS A 210 18.40 7.02 -13.88
C LYS A 210 19.49 8.05 -13.57
N LYS A 211 20.74 7.63 -13.69
CA LYS A 211 21.89 8.54 -13.59
C LYS A 211 21.77 9.56 -14.72
N LYS A 212 21.75 10.85 -14.36
CA LYS A 212 21.92 11.91 -15.37
C LYS A 212 23.37 11.84 -15.89
N PRO A 213 23.58 11.94 -17.21
CA PRO A 213 24.93 11.98 -17.77
C PRO A 213 25.73 13.16 -17.21
#